data_AF-A0AAV5FIV6-F1
#
_entry.id   AF-A0AAV5FIV6-F1
#
_cell.length_a   1.000
_cell.length_b   1.000
_cell.length_c   1.000
_cell.angle_alpha   90.00
_cell.angle_beta   90.00
_cell.angle_gamma   90.00
#
_symmetry.space_group_name_H-M   'P 1'
#
loop_
_entity.id
_entity.type
_entity.pdbx_description
1 polymer ?
#
loop_
_entity_poly.entity_id
_entity_poly.type
_entity_poly.pdbx_seq_one_letter_code
_entity_poly.pdbx_strand_id
1 'polypeptide(L)'
;MDDVSAVVSCVGGFGSNSFMYKINGTANINAIRAAAEKGVKRFVYVSAADFGLLNYLLQGYYEGKRAAEAELLSKFTYGGVILRPGFIHGTRRVGSVKIPLGLVLQNAKPLTRLPLVGPLLTPPVSVTSVAKVAVRAATDPVFPPGIVDVYGIMRYSEQK
;
A
#
# COMPACT_ATOMS: atom_id res chain seq x y z
N MET A 1 -21.44 -1.14 0.55
CA MET A 1 -20.60 -2.08 1.31
C MET A 1 -21.49 -2.80 2.31
N ASP A 2 -22.64 -3.30 1.86
CA ASP A 2 -23.52 -4.06 2.73
C ASP A 2 -22.99 -5.51 2.69
N ASP A 3 -22.90 -6.18 3.84
CA ASP A 3 -22.29 -7.51 4.04
C ASP A 3 -20.77 -7.63 3.77
N VAL A 4 -19.99 -6.57 4.01
CA VAL A 4 -18.52 -6.60 3.88
C VAL A 4 -17.85 -6.90 5.23
N SER A 5 -17.14 -8.02 5.32
CA SER A 5 -16.40 -8.42 6.54
C SER A 5 -15.09 -7.65 6.75
N ALA A 6 -14.41 -7.30 5.67
CA ALA A 6 -13.14 -6.58 5.68
C ALA A 6 -12.89 -5.87 4.34
N VAL A 7 -12.11 -4.80 4.34
CA VAL A 7 -11.70 -4.07 3.13
C VAL A 7 -10.19 -4.14 2.97
N VAL A 8 -9.71 -4.30 1.74
CA VAL A 8 -8.29 -4.16 1.38
C VAL A 8 -8.17 -3.07 0.33
N SER A 9 -7.51 -1.95 0.65
CA SER A 9 -7.24 -0.89 -0.32
C SER A 9 -5.83 -1.00 -0.90
N CYS A 10 -5.79 -1.17 -2.22
CA CYS A 10 -4.58 -1.12 -3.04
C CYS A 10 -4.59 0.10 -3.99
N VAL A 11 -5.43 1.10 -3.71
CA VAL A 11 -5.59 2.27 -4.57
C VAL A 11 -4.36 3.15 -4.48
N GLY A 12 -3.77 3.42 -5.64
CA GLY A 12 -2.64 4.34 -5.78
C GLY A 12 -2.37 4.67 -7.23
N GLY A 13 -1.65 5.77 -7.44
CA GLY A 13 -1.34 6.27 -8.77
C GLY A 13 -0.20 7.28 -8.76
N PHE A 14 0.45 7.41 -9.91
CA PHE A 14 1.53 8.36 -10.15
C PHE A 14 1.10 9.42 -11.16
N GLY A 15 1.56 10.66 -10.99
CA GLY A 15 1.17 11.78 -11.84
C GLY A 15 1.70 13.10 -11.28
N SER A 16 0.93 14.18 -11.45
CA SER A 16 1.23 15.45 -10.78
C SER A 16 1.13 15.31 -9.25
N ASN A 17 1.81 16.18 -8.51
CA ASN A 17 1.76 16.16 -7.04
C ASN A 17 0.30 16.19 -6.51
N SER A 18 -0.53 17.08 -7.04
CA SER A 18 -1.95 17.18 -6.65
C SER A 18 -2.77 15.94 -7.01
N PHE A 19 -2.51 15.32 -8.17
CA PHE A 19 -3.15 14.06 -8.54
C PHE A 19 -2.72 12.94 -7.58
N MET A 20 -1.43 12.85 -7.27
CA MET A 20 -0.90 11.85 -6.36
C MET A 20 -1.48 11.99 -4.97
N TYR A 21 -1.61 13.21 -4.44
CA TYR A 21 -2.27 13.43 -3.14
C TYR A 21 -3.73 12.97 -3.15
N LYS A 22 -4.48 13.33 -4.21
CA LYS A 22 -5.89 12.93 -4.33
C LYS A 22 -6.06 11.41 -4.42
N ILE A 23 -5.30 10.73 -5.27
CA ILE A 23 -5.48 9.29 -5.50
C ILE A 23 -4.88 8.43 -4.39
N ASN A 24 -3.74 8.82 -3.81
CA ASN A 24 -3.08 8.04 -2.75
C ASN A 24 -3.57 8.44 -1.34
N GLY A 25 -4.11 9.64 -1.17
CA GLY A 25 -4.65 10.15 0.10
C GLY A 25 -6.16 10.24 0.09
N THR A 26 -6.73 11.28 -0.54
CA THR A 26 -8.17 11.59 -0.46
C THR A 26 -9.07 10.40 -0.81
N ALA A 27 -8.76 9.65 -1.88
CA ALA A 27 -9.53 8.48 -2.26
C ALA A 27 -9.50 7.37 -1.19
N ASN A 28 -8.34 7.12 -0.59
CA ASN A 28 -8.18 6.12 0.47
C ASN A 28 -8.86 6.58 1.78
N ILE A 29 -8.73 7.85 2.14
CA ILE A 29 -9.43 8.45 3.30
C ILE A 29 -10.95 8.29 3.15
N ASN A 30 -11.49 8.58 1.97
CA ASN A 30 -12.92 8.41 1.70
C ASN A 30 -13.34 6.93 1.79
N ALA A 31 -12.53 6.01 1.28
CA ALA A 31 -12.80 4.58 1.39
C ALA A 31 -12.78 4.10 2.86
N ILE A 32 -11.83 4.58 3.67
CA ILE A 32 -11.73 4.30 5.10
C ILE A 32 -12.98 4.81 5.83
N ARG A 33 -13.38 6.06 5.59
CA ARG A 33 -14.58 6.65 6.21
C ARG A 33 -15.84 5.91 5.84
N ALA A 34 -16.04 5.62 4.55
CA ALA A 34 -17.20 4.87 4.09
C ALA A 34 -17.26 3.46 4.69
N ALA A 35 -16.11 2.78 4.82
CA ALA A 35 -16.05 1.48 5.46
C ALA A 35 -16.37 1.55 6.97
N ALA A 36 -15.87 2.57 7.66
CA ALA A 36 -16.15 2.80 9.08
C ALA A 36 -17.63 3.13 9.32
N GLU A 37 -18.24 3.99 8.50
CA GLU A 37 -19.68 4.33 8.55
C GLU A 37 -20.56 3.10 8.32
N LYS A 38 -20.09 2.15 7.52
CA LYS A 38 -20.79 0.87 7.25
C LYS A 38 -20.49 -0.22 8.28
N GLY A 39 -19.73 0.08 9.34
CA GLY A 39 -19.46 -0.87 10.43
C GLY A 39 -18.52 -2.01 10.06
N VAL A 40 -17.71 -1.84 9.01
CA VAL A 40 -16.67 -2.82 8.66
C VAL A 40 -15.69 -2.94 9.83
N LYS A 41 -15.30 -4.17 10.17
CA LYS A 41 -14.46 -4.42 11.36
C LYS A 41 -12.96 -4.36 11.07
N ARG A 42 -12.55 -4.68 9.84
CA ARG A 42 -11.14 -4.65 9.43
C ARG A 42 -10.91 -3.89 8.14
N PHE A 43 -9.83 -3.14 8.12
CA PHE A 43 -9.40 -2.42 6.94
C PHE A 43 -7.89 -2.54 6.79
N VAL A 44 -7.46 -3.08 5.65
CA VAL A 44 -6.06 -3.24 5.29
C VAL A 44 -5.71 -2.22 4.24
N TYR A 45 -4.64 -1.46 4.45
CA TYR A 45 -4.17 -0.46 3.50
C TYR A 45 -2.75 -0.77 3.02
N VAL A 46 -2.57 -0.88 1.70
CA VAL A 46 -1.24 -1.02 1.08
C VAL A 46 -0.63 0.37 0.87
N SER A 47 0.17 0.78 1.83
CA SER A 47 0.95 2.02 1.81
C SER A 47 2.29 1.81 1.08
N ALA A 48 3.35 2.47 1.53
CA ALA A 48 4.71 2.31 1.03
C ALA A 48 5.72 2.51 2.17
N ALA A 49 6.84 1.81 2.10
CA ALA A 49 8.01 2.14 2.90
C ALA A 49 8.49 3.56 2.57
N ASP A 50 9.10 4.21 3.55
CA ASP A 50 9.72 5.51 3.36
C ASP A 50 11.05 5.34 2.64
N PHE A 51 11.24 6.05 1.53
CA PHE A 51 12.47 5.96 0.73
C PHE A 51 13.29 7.26 0.77
N GLY A 52 13.12 8.05 1.84
CA GLY A 52 13.98 9.21 2.13
C GLY A 52 14.00 10.22 0.99
N LEU A 53 15.09 10.24 0.22
CA LEU A 53 15.30 11.19 -0.89
C LEU A 53 14.19 11.15 -1.95
N LEU A 54 13.50 10.01 -2.14
CA LEU A 54 12.39 9.91 -3.10
C LEU A 54 11.15 10.70 -2.65
N ASN A 55 11.06 11.07 -1.38
CA ASN A 55 9.97 11.90 -0.86
C ASN A 55 9.95 13.28 -1.51
N TYR A 56 11.11 13.83 -1.87
CA TYR A 56 11.18 15.13 -2.55
C TYR A 56 10.60 15.09 -3.97
N LEU A 57 10.76 13.98 -4.69
CA LEU A 57 10.21 13.82 -6.04
C LEU A 57 8.73 13.41 -6.04
N LEU A 58 8.31 12.68 -5.00
CA LEU A 58 6.99 12.07 -4.88
C LEU A 58 6.22 12.58 -3.67
N GLN A 59 6.38 13.86 -3.32
CA GLN A 59 5.83 14.44 -2.09
C GLN A 59 4.33 14.18 -1.94
N GLY A 60 3.51 14.51 -2.95
CA GLY A 60 2.06 14.27 -2.91
C GLY A 60 1.68 12.78 -2.79
N TYR A 61 2.52 11.86 -3.28
CA TYR A 61 2.30 10.43 -3.09
C TYR A 61 2.51 10.03 -1.63
N TYR A 62 3.63 10.42 -1.02
CA TYR A 62 3.93 10.09 0.37
C TYR A 62 3.01 10.81 1.35
N GLU A 63 2.78 12.11 1.18
CA GLU A 63 1.84 12.87 2.01
C GLU A 63 0.43 12.29 1.94
N GLY A 64 -0.05 11.96 0.73
CA GLY A 64 -1.33 11.28 0.56
C GLY A 64 -1.38 9.95 1.30
N LYS A 65 -0.34 9.11 1.14
CA LYS A 65 -0.26 7.82 1.86
C LYS A 65 -0.24 8.01 3.38
N ARG A 66 0.55 8.94 3.92
CA ARG A 66 0.60 9.25 5.35
C ARG A 66 -0.73 9.77 5.90
N ALA A 67 -1.43 10.61 5.14
CA ALA A 67 -2.75 11.09 5.53
C ALA A 67 -3.78 9.95 5.62
N ALA A 68 -3.75 9.01 4.66
CA ALA A 68 -4.59 7.82 4.69
C ALA A 68 -4.22 6.87 5.84
N GLU A 69 -2.93 6.71 6.16
CA GLU A 69 -2.47 5.94 7.33
C GLU A 69 -3.01 6.52 8.64
N ALA A 70 -2.95 7.85 8.81
CA ALA A 70 -3.45 8.53 10.00
C ALA A 70 -4.97 8.37 10.17
N GLU A 71 -5.74 8.53 9.08
CA GLU A 71 -7.18 8.31 9.11
C GLU A 71 -7.52 6.85 9.44
N LEU A 72 -6.78 5.88 8.88
CA LEU A 72 -7.00 4.47 9.16
C LEU A 72 -6.78 4.14 10.64
N LEU A 73 -5.67 4.61 11.22
CA LEU A 73 -5.38 4.40 12.65
C LEU A 73 -6.41 5.10 13.55
N SER A 74 -7.02 6.20 13.10
CA SER A 74 -8.08 6.89 13.84
C SER A 74 -9.43 6.16 13.78
N LYS A 75 -9.82 5.62 12.61
CA LYS A 75 -11.14 4.98 12.42
C LYS A 75 -11.17 3.49 12.76
N PHE A 76 -10.03 2.81 12.65
CA PHE A 76 -9.91 1.37 12.85
C PHE A 76 -8.86 1.04 13.91
N THR A 77 -8.97 1.58 15.11
CA THR A 77 -8.01 1.39 16.22
C THR A 77 -7.68 -0.08 16.50
N TYR A 78 -8.65 -0.97 16.36
CA TYR A 78 -8.51 -2.41 16.67
C TYR A 78 -8.49 -3.33 15.44
N GLY A 79 -8.67 -2.78 14.23
CA GLY A 79 -8.83 -3.57 13.00
C GLY A 79 -8.12 -2.99 11.78
N GLY A 80 -7.37 -1.91 11.95
CA GLY A 80 -6.63 -1.23 10.89
C GLY A 80 -5.25 -1.82 10.74
N VAL A 81 -4.91 -2.30 9.55
CA VAL A 81 -3.57 -2.83 9.23
C VAL A 81 -2.97 -2.04 8.08
N ILE A 82 -1.79 -1.50 8.28
CA ILE A 82 -1.04 -0.75 7.27
C ILE A 82 0.13 -1.59 6.81
N LEU A 83 0.16 -1.97 5.54
CA LEU A 83 1.32 -2.62 4.94
C LEU A 83 2.22 -1.54 4.33
N ARG A 84 3.48 -1.46 4.75
CA ARG A 84 4.51 -0.58 4.18
C ARG A 84 5.55 -1.40 3.41
N PRO A 85 5.21 -1.90 2.21
CA PRO A 85 6.15 -2.69 1.41
C PRO A 85 7.29 -1.83 0.86
N GLY A 86 8.42 -2.50 0.58
CA GLY A 86 9.49 -1.97 -0.24
C GLY A 86 9.10 -1.95 -1.72
N PHE A 87 10.07 -1.94 -2.62
CA PHE A 87 9.78 -2.07 -4.05
C PHE A 87 9.10 -3.40 -4.34
N ILE A 88 7.85 -3.35 -4.79
CA ILE A 88 7.09 -4.55 -5.12
C ILE A 88 7.52 -5.05 -6.50
N HIS A 89 7.95 -6.31 -6.58
CA HIS A 89 8.28 -6.97 -7.84
C HIS A 89 7.34 -8.15 -8.12
N GLY A 90 7.28 -8.54 -9.40
CA GLY A 90 6.40 -9.58 -9.88
C GLY A 90 5.95 -9.33 -11.31
N THR A 91 5.00 -10.13 -11.79
CA THR A 91 4.48 -10.04 -13.15
C THR A 91 3.08 -9.44 -13.13
N ARG A 92 2.92 -8.25 -13.68
CA ARG A 92 1.62 -7.64 -13.97
C ARG A 92 0.99 -8.37 -15.16
N ARG A 93 -0.27 -8.80 -15.05
CA ARG A 93 -1.04 -9.27 -16.21
C ARG A 93 -1.93 -8.14 -16.71
N VAL A 94 -1.88 -7.84 -18.00
CA VAL A 94 -2.78 -6.89 -18.67
C VAL A 94 -3.38 -7.62 -19.87
N GLY A 95 -4.64 -8.03 -19.77
CA GLY A 95 -5.24 -8.98 -20.72
C GLY A 95 -4.50 -10.32 -20.71
N SER A 96 -4.07 -10.80 -21.87
CA SER A 96 -3.25 -12.01 -22.03
C SER A 96 -1.75 -11.77 -21.80
N VAL A 97 -1.31 -10.52 -21.65
CA VAL A 97 0.12 -10.15 -21.62
C VAL A 97 0.66 -10.13 -20.19
N LYS A 98 1.83 -10.75 -19.98
CA LYS A 98 2.60 -10.76 -18.73
C LYS A 98 3.72 -9.71 -18.81
N ILE A 99 3.61 -8.63 -18.05
CA ILE A 99 4.56 -7.52 -18.01
C ILE A 99 5.28 -7.55 -16.65
N PRO A 100 6.60 -7.73 -16.59
CA PRO A 100 7.35 -7.55 -15.35
C PRO A 100 7.14 -6.14 -14.77
N LEU A 101 6.85 -6.03 -13.48
CA LEU A 101 6.58 -4.75 -12.82
C LEU A 101 7.75 -3.75 -12.95
N GLY A 102 8.99 -4.25 -13.07
CA GLY A 102 10.17 -3.43 -13.33
C GLY A 102 10.10 -2.64 -14.65
N LEU A 103 9.47 -3.19 -15.70
CA LEU A 103 9.29 -2.52 -16.99
C LEU A 103 8.12 -1.53 -17.00
N VAL A 104 7.11 -1.75 -16.16
CA VAL A 104 6.00 -0.81 -15.97
C VAL A 104 6.51 0.47 -15.31
N LEU A 105 7.42 0.35 -14.35
CA LEU A 105 8.04 1.48 -13.64
C LEU A 105 8.88 2.38 -14.58
N GLN A 106 9.53 1.82 -15.60
CA GLN A 106 10.32 2.58 -16.58
C GLN A 106 9.47 3.50 -17.47
N ASN A 107 8.19 3.18 -17.69
CA ASN A 107 7.29 3.98 -18.52
C ASN A 107 6.53 5.06 -17.72
N ALA A 108 6.60 5.04 -16.38
CA ALA A 108 6.05 6.09 -15.54
C ALA A 108 7.01 7.30 -15.55
N LYS A 109 6.71 8.31 -16.37
CA LYS A 109 7.52 9.51 -16.61
C LYS A 109 8.05 10.28 -15.38
N PRO A 110 7.43 10.27 -14.17
CA PRO A 110 8.05 10.88 -12.99
C PRO A 110 9.06 9.97 -12.27
N LEU A 111 9.05 8.65 -12.51
CA LEU A 111 9.93 7.70 -11.81
C LEU A 111 11.27 7.43 -12.53
N THR A 112 11.40 7.81 -13.79
CA THR A 112 12.67 7.72 -14.55
C THR A 112 13.75 8.68 -14.04
N ARG A 113 13.39 9.66 -13.20
CA ARG A 113 14.33 10.58 -12.52
C ARG A 113 14.73 10.14 -11.12
N LEU A 114 14.27 8.98 -10.65
CA LEU A 114 14.64 8.50 -9.32
C LEU A 114 16.12 8.07 -9.33
N PRO A 115 16.99 8.69 -8.52
CA PRO A 115 18.36 8.23 -8.39
C PRO A 115 18.36 6.81 -7.82
N LEU A 116 18.99 5.88 -8.54
CA LEU A 116 19.14 4.47 -8.16
C LEU A 116 19.93 4.25 -6.84
N VAL A 117 20.37 5.32 -6.18
CA VAL A 117 21.21 5.32 -4.98
C VAL A 117 20.40 5.29 -3.68
N GLY A 118 19.11 5.70 -3.72
CA GLY A 118 18.19 5.67 -2.57
C GLY A 118 17.61 4.31 -2.09
N PRO A 119 17.62 3.19 -2.85
CA PRO A 119 17.00 1.93 -2.43
C PRO A 119 17.82 1.07 -1.43
N LEU A 120 19.03 1.48 -1.04
CA LEU A 120 20.02 0.54 -0.48
C LEU A 120 19.59 -0.17 0.81
N LEU A 121 18.60 0.36 1.55
CA LEU A 121 18.23 -0.15 2.87
C LEU A 121 16.88 -0.88 2.93
N THR A 122 16.04 -0.80 1.90
CA THR A 122 14.70 -1.41 1.94
C THR A 122 14.60 -2.54 0.92
N PRO A 123 14.50 -3.80 1.36
CA PRO A 123 14.52 -4.92 0.43
C PRO A 123 13.28 -4.92 -0.47
N PRO A 124 13.42 -5.33 -1.75
CA PRO A 124 12.27 -5.55 -2.61
C PRO A 124 11.42 -6.71 -2.09
N VAL A 125 10.10 -6.65 -2.31
CA VAL A 125 9.15 -7.66 -1.83
C VAL A 125 8.32 -8.21 -2.97
N SER A 126 8.06 -9.52 -2.96
CA SER A 126 7.21 -10.12 -3.98
C SER A 126 5.75 -9.66 -3.83
N VAL A 127 5.07 -9.39 -4.95
CA VAL A 127 3.63 -9.07 -4.94
C VAL A 127 2.80 -10.17 -4.27
N THR A 128 3.24 -11.42 -4.39
CA THR A 128 2.61 -12.57 -3.73
C THR A 128 2.72 -12.49 -2.21
N SER A 129 3.87 -12.08 -1.66
CA SER A 129 4.06 -11.90 -0.22
C SER A 129 3.15 -10.80 0.32
N VAL A 130 3.09 -9.64 -0.36
CA VAL A 130 2.19 -8.55 0.03
C VAL A 130 0.73 -9.00 -0.01
N ALA A 131 0.33 -9.71 -1.07
CA ALA A 131 -1.04 -10.22 -1.21
C ALA A 131 -1.41 -11.22 -0.11
N LYS A 132 -0.53 -12.17 0.21
CA LYS A 132 -0.75 -13.14 1.30
C LYS A 132 -0.97 -12.44 2.64
N VAL A 133 -0.11 -11.49 2.98
CA VAL A 133 -0.20 -10.75 4.24
C VAL A 133 -1.44 -9.86 4.26
N ALA A 134 -1.82 -9.23 3.14
CA ALA A 134 -3.04 -8.44 3.04
C ALA A 134 -4.31 -9.27 3.26
N VAL A 135 -4.38 -10.47 2.66
CA VAL A 135 -5.50 -11.39 2.86
C VAL A 135 -5.54 -11.85 4.31
N ARG A 136 -4.41 -12.30 4.86
CA ARG A 136 -4.35 -12.75 6.26
C ARG A 136 -4.77 -11.64 7.23
N ALA A 137 -4.26 -10.42 7.05
CA ALA A 137 -4.66 -9.26 7.84
C ALA A 137 -6.17 -8.94 7.75
N ALA A 138 -6.81 -9.24 6.62
CA ALA A 138 -8.24 -9.02 6.44
C ALA A 138 -9.08 -10.15 7.09
N THR A 139 -8.63 -11.40 7.02
CA THR A 139 -9.45 -12.57 7.39
C THR A 139 -9.14 -13.14 8.76
N ASP A 140 -7.88 -13.14 9.20
CA ASP A 140 -7.42 -13.76 10.45
C ASP A 140 -7.76 -12.85 11.64
N PRO A 141 -8.60 -13.29 12.60
CA PRO A 141 -8.97 -12.48 13.74
C PRO A 141 -7.88 -12.23 14.76
N VAL A 142 -6.80 -13.00 14.71
CA VAL A 142 -5.66 -12.86 15.62
C VAL A 142 -4.57 -11.98 15.01
N PHE A 143 -4.70 -11.59 13.73
CA PHE A 143 -3.71 -10.71 13.10
C PHE A 143 -3.71 -9.34 13.77
N PRO A 144 -2.55 -8.86 14.28
CA PRO A 144 -2.50 -7.65 15.08
C PRO A 144 -2.76 -6.39 14.23
N PRO A 145 -3.51 -5.40 14.74
CA PRO A 145 -3.63 -4.10 14.10
C PRO A 145 -2.30 -3.33 14.16
N GLY A 146 -2.16 -2.34 13.28
CA GLY A 146 -1.00 -1.45 13.24
C GLY A 146 -0.20 -1.54 11.94
N ILE A 147 1.06 -1.12 12.00
CA ILE A 147 1.94 -1.03 10.84
C ILE A 147 2.76 -2.32 10.71
N VAL A 148 2.69 -2.94 9.54
CA VAL A 148 3.55 -4.04 9.12
C VAL A 148 4.53 -3.50 8.09
N ASP A 149 5.79 -3.39 8.50
CA ASP A 149 6.88 -2.96 7.61
C ASP A 149 7.33 -4.08 6.67
N VAL A 150 8.36 -3.80 5.88
CA VAL A 150 8.90 -4.71 4.87
C VAL A 150 9.32 -6.06 5.47
N TYR A 151 10.01 -6.04 6.60
CA TYR A 151 10.47 -7.25 7.28
C TYR A 151 9.30 -8.03 7.88
N GLY A 152 8.31 -7.33 8.44
CA GLY A 152 7.06 -7.92 8.89
C GLY A 152 6.31 -8.61 7.75
N ILE A 153 6.23 -7.99 6.57
CA ILE A 153 5.58 -8.60 5.40
C ILE A 153 6.30 -9.88 4.98
N MET A 154 7.63 -9.87 4.93
CA MET A 154 8.40 -11.07 4.61
C MET A 154 8.13 -12.19 5.61
N ARG A 155 8.23 -11.90 6.92
CA ARG A 155 7.99 -12.85 8.00
C ARG A 155 6.56 -13.42 8.00
N TYR A 156 5.54 -12.58 7.88
CA TYR A 156 4.14 -13.04 7.88
C TYR A 156 3.79 -13.83 6.62
N SER A 157 4.52 -13.62 5.51
CA SER A 157 4.27 -14.35 4.25
C SER A 157 4.78 -15.79 4.25
N GLU A 158 5.70 -16.13 5.17
CA GLU A 158 6.27 -17.48 5.36
C GLU A 158 5.45 -18.33 6.33
N GLN A 159 4.68 -17.69 7.21
CA GLN A 159 3.80 -18.36 8.15
C GLN A 159 2.57 -18.92 7.44
N LYS A 160 2.28 -20.20 7.69
CA LYS A 160 1.08 -20.89 7.19
C LYS A 160 -0.15 -20.54 8.01
#